data_AF-A0A0C9VX94-F1
#
_entry.id   AF-A0A0C9VX94-F1
#
_cell.length_a   1.000
_cell.length_b   1.000
_cell.length_c   1.000
_cell.angle_alpha   90.00
_cell.angle_beta   90.00
_cell.angle_gamma   90.00
#
_symmetry.space_group_name_H-M   'P 1'
#
loop_
_entity.id
_entity.type
_entity.pdbx_description
1 polymer ?
#
loop_
_entity_poly.entity_id
_entity_poly.type
_entity_poly.pdbx_seq_one_letter_code
_entity_poly.pdbx_strand_id
1 'polypeptide(L)'
;MWFSSPKHKGIKFGDYFRPIPLPTIALIFTAVEFILTQWASGVYKPSATFTEKVYTEVYQRHLSSLKELKVRSDIHAHKFLRIWRRLYARARDHAGVAANITDRPLRENDIDTFVTTTNAENTESEDELSDSGKEDEGEEDEDEE
;
A
#
# COMPACT_ATOMS: atom_id res chain seq x y z
N MET A 1 -6.06 3.33 13.08
CA MET A 1 -5.63 2.65 11.84
C MET A 1 -6.19 3.41 10.64
N TRP A 2 -5.41 3.67 9.57
CA TRP A 2 -5.82 4.58 8.49
C TRP A 2 -6.91 4.04 7.55
N PHE A 3 -7.04 2.71 7.45
CA PHE A 3 -7.93 1.99 6.53
C PHE A 3 -8.83 0.97 7.25
N SER A 4 -9.51 1.41 8.32
CA SER A 4 -10.34 0.52 9.16
C SER A 4 -11.84 0.60 8.85
N SER A 5 -12.27 1.62 8.12
CA SER A 5 -13.67 1.90 7.80
C SER A 5 -13.73 2.98 6.72
N PRO A 6 -14.87 3.16 6.03
CA PRO A 6 -15.00 4.14 4.95
C PRO A 6 -14.84 5.58 5.41
N LYS A 7 -15.04 5.85 6.71
CA LYS A 7 -15.01 7.20 7.29
C LYS A 7 -13.60 7.64 7.72
N HIS A 8 -12.61 6.74 7.67
CA HIS A 8 -11.26 7.06 8.13
C HIS A 8 -10.43 7.83 7.09
N LYS A 9 -9.36 8.46 7.60
CA LYS A 9 -8.48 9.36 6.85
C LYS A 9 -7.89 8.74 5.58
N GLY A 10 -7.59 7.43 5.56
CA GLY A 10 -7.03 6.76 4.38
C GLY A 10 -8.00 6.67 3.20
N ILE A 11 -9.31 6.74 3.46
CA ILE A 11 -10.35 6.82 2.43
C ILE A 11 -10.69 8.28 2.13
N LYS A 12 -10.95 9.09 3.16
CA LYS A 12 -11.32 10.51 3.00
C LYS A 12 -10.26 11.33 2.26
N PHE A 13 -8.99 11.07 2.53
CA PHE A 13 -7.85 11.77 1.93
C PHE A 13 -7.15 10.89 0.90
N GLY A 14 -7.94 10.25 0.02
CA GLY A 14 -7.46 9.26 -0.94
C GLY A 14 -6.23 9.72 -1.72
N ASP A 15 -6.17 10.98 -2.15
CA ASP A 15 -5.07 11.52 -2.96
C ASP A 15 -3.72 11.53 -2.23
N TYR A 16 -3.72 11.70 -0.90
CA TYR A 16 -2.49 11.64 -0.10
C TYR A 16 -2.03 10.21 0.17
N PHE A 17 -2.93 9.24 0.00
CA PHE A 17 -2.66 7.82 0.26
C PHE A 17 -2.65 6.96 -1.01
N ARG A 18 -2.79 7.56 -2.20
CA ARG A 18 -2.87 6.87 -3.49
C ARG A 18 -1.60 7.09 -4.32
N PRO A 19 -0.74 6.07 -4.47
CA PRO A 19 -0.64 4.85 -3.66
C PRO A 19 0.01 5.11 -2.28
N ILE A 20 -0.03 4.13 -1.37
CA ILE A 20 0.38 4.29 0.05
C ILE A 20 1.78 4.91 0.14
N PRO A 21 2.03 5.98 0.92
CA PRO A 21 3.35 6.63 0.91
C PRO A 21 4.50 5.66 1.25
N LEU A 22 5.62 5.75 0.53
CA LEU A 22 6.82 4.95 0.81
C LEU A 22 7.29 5.02 2.27
N PRO A 23 7.26 6.19 2.95
CA PRO A 23 7.49 6.27 4.39
C PRO A 23 6.61 5.34 5.22
N THR A 24 5.34 5.17 4.85
CA THR A 24 4.41 4.29 5.56
C THR A 24 4.80 2.82 5.37
N ILE A 25 5.19 2.42 4.16
CA ILE A 25 5.66 1.06 3.88
C ILE A 25 6.97 0.78 4.62
N ALA A 26 7.91 1.72 4.60
CA ALA A 26 9.16 1.61 5.36
C ALA A 26 8.89 1.40 6.84
N LEU A 27 7.97 2.18 7.43
CA LEU A 27 7.59 2.03 8.84
C LEU A 27 6.99 0.64 9.14
N ILE A 28 6.16 0.10 8.24
CA ILE A 28 5.62 -1.26 8.37
C ILE A 28 6.77 -2.29 8.36
N PHE A 29 7.72 -2.17 7.44
CA PHE A 29 8.89 -3.06 7.38
C PHE A 29 9.76 -2.96 8.64
N THR A 30 9.95 -1.75 9.16
CA THR A 30 10.64 -1.54 10.44
C THR A 30 9.91 -2.22 11.61
N ALA A 31 8.59 -2.13 11.66
CA ALA A 31 7.80 -2.79 12.69
C ALA A 31 7.85 -4.32 12.58
N VAL A 32 7.80 -4.86 11.36
CA VAL A 32 7.98 -6.31 11.12
C VAL A 32 9.37 -6.75 11.56
N GLU A 33 10.42 -6.02 11.18
CA GLU A 33 11.79 -6.34 11.60
C GLU A 33 11.94 -6.28 13.13
N PHE A 34 11.36 -5.28 13.79
CA PHE A 34 11.29 -5.21 15.24
C PHE A 34 10.65 -6.47 15.84
N ILE A 35 9.49 -6.90 15.33
CA ILE A 35 8.83 -8.12 15.82
C ILE A 35 9.74 -9.34 15.61
N LEU A 36 10.37 -9.47 14.44
CA LEU A 36 11.30 -10.57 14.16
C LEU A 36 12.51 -10.58 15.10
N THR A 37 13.04 -9.40 15.47
CA THR A 37 14.17 -9.32 16.41
C THR A 37 13.81 -9.86 17.81
N GLN A 38 12.55 -9.76 18.23
CA GLN A 38 12.09 -10.34 19.51
C GLN A 38 12.12 -11.87 19.50
N TRP A 39 12.08 -12.48 18.32
CA TRP A 39 12.12 -13.93 18.12
C TRP A 39 13.49 -14.44 17.64
N ALA A 40 14.49 -13.56 17.49
CA ALA A 40 15.77 -13.90 16.88
C ALA A 40 16.53 -15.04 17.60
N SER A 41 16.34 -15.19 18.92
CA SER A 41 16.93 -16.29 19.69
C SER A 41 16.10 -17.59 19.68
N GLY A 42 15.02 -17.67 18.92
CA GLY A 42 14.07 -18.79 18.95
C GLY A 42 13.13 -18.80 20.16
N VAL A 43 13.34 -17.87 21.10
CA VAL A 43 12.48 -17.64 22.28
C VAL A 43 12.07 -16.17 22.27
N TYR A 44 10.79 -15.92 22.53
CA TYR A 44 10.22 -14.58 22.61
C TYR A 44 10.88 -13.75 23.73
N LYS A 45 11.47 -12.60 23.35
CA LYS A 45 12.09 -11.64 24.26
C LYS A 45 11.41 -10.28 24.14
N PRO A 46 10.45 -9.95 25.03
CA PRO A 46 9.69 -8.70 24.98
C PRO A 46 10.46 -7.46 25.48
N SER A 47 11.74 -7.57 25.83
CA SER A 47 12.48 -6.48 26.47
C SER A 47 12.79 -5.30 25.55
N ALA A 48 12.65 -5.46 24.23
CA ALA A 48 12.85 -4.38 23.27
C ALA A 48 11.58 -3.55 23.13
N THR A 49 11.68 -2.24 23.38
CA THR A 49 10.60 -1.28 23.08
C THR A 49 10.75 -0.74 21.67
N PHE A 50 9.65 -0.68 20.92
CA PHE A 50 9.64 -0.04 19.61
C PHE A 50 9.74 1.47 19.79
N THR A 51 10.96 2.00 19.66
CA THR A 51 11.22 3.44 19.80
C THR A 51 11.91 3.98 18.57
N GLU A 52 11.59 5.22 18.23
CA GLU A 52 12.21 5.91 17.11
C GLU A 52 13.74 5.89 17.23
N LYS A 53 14.29 6.31 18.38
CA LYS A 53 15.75 6.38 18.62
C LYS A 53 16.51 5.09 18.27
N VAL A 54 15.91 3.93 18.52
CA VAL A 54 16.55 2.62 18.28
C VAL A 54 16.36 2.17 16.83
N TYR A 55 15.20 2.46 16.24
CA TYR A 55 14.83 1.96 14.92
C TYR A 55 14.93 2.99 13.79
N THR A 56 15.41 4.21 14.05
CA THR A 56 15.62 5.25 13.03
C THR A 56 16.51 4.72 11.90
N GLU A 57 17.63 4.07 12.23
CA GLU A 57 18.55 3.55 11.21
C GLU A 57 17.91 2.44 10.37
N VAL A 58 17.16 1.54 11.02
CA VAL A 58 16.40 0.46 10.37
C VAL A 58 15.35 1.02 9.42
N TYR A 59 14.61 2.04 9.87
CA TYR A 59 13.65 2.76 9.05
C TYR A 59 14.29 3.45 7.84
N GLN A 60 15.39 4.17 8.04
CA GLN A 60 16.09 4.84 6.94
C GLN A 60 16.65 3.85 5.92
N ARG A 61 17.17 2.70 6.39
CA ARG A 61 17.61 1.61 5.52
C ARG A 61 16.47 1.10 4.65
N HIS A 62 15.32 0.75 5.24
CA HIS A 62 14.14 0.29 4.49
C HIS A 62 13.64 1.35 3.50
N LEU A 63 13.60 2.61 3.92
CA LEU A 63 13.18 3.71 3.05
C LEU A 63 14.15 3.91 1.87
N SER A 64 15.45 3.81 2.11
CA SER A 64 16.48 3.88 1.07
C SER A 64 16.32 2.72 0.08
N SER A 65 16.18 1.48 0.58
CA SER A 65 15.97 0.30 -0.28
C SER A 65 14.71 0.39 -1.13
N LEU A 66 13.61 0.93 -0.59
CA LEU A 66 12.37 1.17 -1.35
C LEU A 66 12.56 2.22 -2.46
N LYS A 67 13.28 3.30 -2.16
CA LYS A 67 13.60 4.34 -3.16
C LYS A 67 14.52 3.80 -4.25
N GLU A 68 15.52 3.02 -3.88
CA GLU A 68 16.44 2.37 -4.81
C GLU A 68 15.71 1.38 -5.71
N LEU A 69 14.84 0.52 -5.16
CA LEU A 69 14.06 -0.44 -5.92
C LEU A 69 13.19 0.24 -7.01
N LYS A 70 12.67 1.43 -6.70
CA LYS A 70 11.86 2.22 -7.64
C LYS A 70 12.66 2.70 -8.86
N VAL A 71 13.98 2.89 -8.74
CA VAL A 71 14.83 3.45 -9.81
C VAL A 71 15.84 2.47 -10.37
N ARG A 72 15.95 1.26 -9.81
CA ARG A 72 16.98 0.27 -10.17
C ARG A 72 16.89 -0.19 -11.63
N SER A 73 15.70 -0.50 -12.11
CA SER A 73 15.41 -0.75 -13.54
C SER A 73 13.91 -0.73 -13.79
N ASP A 74 13.51 -0.60 -15.06
CA ASP A 74 12.11 -0.56 -15.46
C ASP A 74 11.32 -1.80 -15.00
N ILE A 75 11.90 -2.99 -15.15
CA ILE A 75 11.28 -4.25 -14.69
C ILE A 75 11.00 -4.20 -13.17
N HIS A 76 11.96 -3.75 -12.37
CA HIS A 76 11.79 -3.64 -10.92
C HIS A 76 10.76 -2.57 -10.55
N ALA A 77 10.80 -1.42 -11.23
CA ALA A 77 9.86 -0.32 -11.02
C ALA A 77 8.42 -0.74 -11.34
N HIS A 78 8.20 -1.43 -12.46
CA HIS A 78 6.90 -1.97 -12.85
C HIS A 78 6.39 -3.02 -11.86
N LYS A 79 7.24 -3.98 -11.49
CA LYS A 79 6.90 -5.01 -10.48
C LYS A 79 6.54 -4.39 -9.14
N PHE A 80 7.34 -3.42 -8.68
CA PHE A 80 7.09 -2.67 -7.45
C PHE A 80 5.78 -1.90 -7.52
N LEU A 81 5.52 -1.16 -8.61
CA LEU A 81 4.27 -0.41 -8.80
C LEU A 81 3.05 -1.32 -8.77
N ARG A 82 3.13 -2.51 -9.38
CA ARG A 82 2.05 -3.51 -9.35
C ARG A 82 1.71 -3.94 -7.93
N ILE A 83 2.71 -4.32 -7.13
CA ILE A 83 2.51 -4.69 -5.72
C ILE A 83 1.98 -3.50 -4.93
N TRP A 84 2.53 -2.32 -5.17
CA TRP A 84 2.20 -1.09 -4.44
C TRP A 84 0.74 -0.68 -4.64
N ARG A 85 0.23 -0.78 -5.88
CA ARG A 85 -1.19 -0.56 -6.20
C ARG A 85 -2.10 -1.61 -5.56
N ARG A 86 -1.74 -2.89 -5.65
CA ARG A 86 -2.50 -3.98 -5.01
C ARG A 86 -2.60 -3.80 -3.50
N LEU A 87 -1.52 -3.37 -2.85
CA LEU A 87 -1.51 -3.08 -1.42
C LEU A 87 -2.51 -1.96 -1.07
N TYR A 88 -2.51 -0.86 -1.82
CA TYR A 88 -3.47 0.23 -1.60
C TYR A 88 -4.91 -0.21 -1.84
N ALA A 89 -5.15 -0.95 -2.92
CA ALA A 89 -6.47 -1.44 -3.25
C ALA A 89 -7.00 -2.38 -2.14
N ARG A 90 -6.19 -3.34 -1.66
CA ARG A 90 -6.55 -4.21 -0.53
C ARG A 90 -6.85 -3.42 0.74
N ALA A 91 -6.11 -2.34 0.99
CA ALA A 91 -6.37 -1.48 2.14
C ALA A 91 -7.75 -0.79 2.03
N ARG A 92 -8.18 -0.39 0.82
CA ARG A 92 -9.53 0.15 0.59
C ARG A 92 -10.62 -0.90 0.76
N ASP A 93 -10.42 -2.10 0.21
CA ASP A 93 -11.35 -3.22 0.34
C ASP A 93 -11.56 -3.60 1.81
N HIS A 94 -10.47 -3.70 2.58
CA HIS A 94 -10.53 -3.91 4.03
C HIS A 94 -11.28 -2.79 4.77
N ALA A 95 -11.24 -1.57 4.27
CA ALA A 95 -12.02 -0.46 4.83
C ALA A 95 -13.51 -0.51 4.45
N GLY A 96 -13.97 -1.53 3.71
CA GLY A 96 -15.35 -1.67 3.23
C GLY A 96 -15.67 -0.76 2.04
N VAL A 97 -14.64 -0.27 1.34
CA VAL A 97 -14.80 0.56 0.14
C VAL A 97 -14.43 -0.29 -1.04
N ALA A 98 -15.41 -0.55 -1.92
CA ALA A 98 -15.23 -1.39 -3.10
C ALA A 98 -13.96 -1.00 -3.86
N ALA A 99 -12.98 -1.88 -3.83
CA ALA A 99 -11.88 -1.89 -4.76
C ALA A 99 -12.11 -3.14 -5.62
N ASN A 100 -12.37 -2.96 -6.91
CA ASN A 100 -12.49 -4.06 -7.85
C ASN A 100 -11.10 -4.71 -7.96
N ILE A 101 -10.83 -5.71 -7.12
CA ILE A 101 -9.58 -6.46 -7.15
C ILE A 101 -9.96 -7.93 -7.24
N THR A 102 -9.62 -8.55 -8.35
CA THR A 102 -9.73 -10.01 -8.47
C THR A 102 -8.45 -10.64 -7.90
N ASP A 103 -8.37 -10.75 -6.57
CA ASP A 103 -7.19 -11.29 -5.89
C ASP A 103 -7.43 -12.72 -5.41
N ARG A 104 -6.55 -13.63 -5.83
CA ARG A 104 -6.44 -14.98 -5.25
C ARG A 104 -5.26 -15.03 -4.26
N PRO A 105 -5.29 -15.87 -3.23
CA PRO A 105 -4.17 -16.00 -2.28
C PRO A 105 -2.85 -16.27 -3.01
N LEU A 106 -1.77 -15.59 -2.60
CA LEU A 106 -0.43 -15.83 -3.14
C LEU A 106 -0.01 -17.27 -2.82
N ARG A 107 0.10 -18.09 -3.86
CA ARG A 107 0.66 -19.45 -3.80
C ARG A 107 2.16 -19.38 -4.10
N GLU A 108 2.89 -20.42 -3.73
CA GLU A 108 4.34 -20.54 -3.97
C GLU A 108 4.70 -20.28 -5.44
N ASN A 109 3.93 -20.83 -6.36
CA ASN A 109 4.08 -20.62 -7.80
C ASN A 109 3.92 -19.14 -8.23
N ASP A 110 3.14 -18.33 -7.51
CA ASP A 110 2.97 -16.91 -7.82
C ASP A 110 4.26 -16.13 -7.49
N ILE A 111 5.04 -16.59 -6.50
CA ILE A 111 6.36 -16.01 -6.14
C ILE A 111 7.38 -16.33 -7.23
N ASP A 112 7.45 -17.59 -7.66
CA ASP A 112 8.36 -18.01 -8.72
C ASP A 112 8.05 -17.31 -10.04
N THR A 113 6.76 -17.23 -10.39
CA THR A 113 6.30 -16.49 -11.56
C THR A 113 6.67 -15.01 -11.45
N PHE A 114 6.52 -14.40 -10.26
CA PHE A 114 6.91 -13.00 -10.04
C PHE A 114 8.41 -12.76 -10.22
N VAL A 115 9.25 -13.69 -9.75
CA VAL A 115 10.71 -13.59 -9.91
C VAL A 115 11.12 -13.80 -11.37
N THR A 116 10.56 -14.80 -12.03
CA THR A 116 10.97 -15.27 -13.37
C THR A 116 10.36 -14.50 -14.54
N THR A 117 9.17 -13.92 -14.38
CA THR A 117 8.52 -13.19 -15.48
C THR A 117 9.23 -11.85 -15.70
N THR A 118 10.01 -11.77 -16.77
CA THR A 118 10.71 -10.55 -17.25
C THR A 118 9.87 -9.74 -18.25
N ASN A 119 8.71 -10.24 -18.67
CA ASN A 119 7.93 -9.62 -19.73
C ASN A 119 6.96 -8.56 -19.19
N ALA A 120 7.07 -7.36 -19.74
CA ALA A 120 6.18 -6.22 -19.55
C ALA A 120 4.79 -6.41 -20.21
N GLU A 121 4.54 -7.56 -20.84
CA GLU A 121 3.31 -7.89 -21.55
C GLU A 121 2.52 -8.94 -20.76
N ASN A 122 1.81 -8.47 -19.74
CA ASN A 122 0.49 -8.99 -19.46
C ASN A 122 -0.34 -7.83 -18.91
N THR A 123 -0.84 -7.04 -19.84
CA THR A 123 -2.03 -6.21 -19.71
C THR A 123 -3.20 -7.10 -19.31
N GLU A 124 -3.40 -7.28 -18.01
CA GLU A 124 -4.76 -7.37 -17.49
C GLU A 124 -5.17 -5.94 -17.17
N SER A 125 -5.93 -5.38 -18.11
CA SER A 125 -6.80 -4.24 -17.94
C SER A 125 -7.62 -4.40 -16.65
N GLU A 126 -7.28 -3.65 -15.61
CA GLU A 126 -8.26 -3.26 -14.61
C GLU A 126 -8.42 -1.75 -14.76
N ASP A 127 -9.37 -1.43 -15.64
CA ASP A 127 -9.87 -0.10 -15.93
C ASP A 127 -10.22 0.66 -14.65
N GLU A 128 -9.85 1.94 -14.71
CA GLU A 128 -10.45 3.08 -14.03
C GLU A 128 -10.92 2.86 -12.58
N LEU A 129 -10.07 3.33 -11.65
CA LEU A 129 -10.56 3.97 -10.44
C LEU A 129 -11.36 5.22 -10.84
N SER A 130 -12.60 5.00 -11.29
CA SER A 130 -13.58 6.03 -11.57
C SER A 130 -13.82 6.83 -10.30
N ASP A 131 -13.49 8.11 -10.41
CA ASP A 131 -13.87 9.16 -9.49
C ASP A 131 -15.35 9.45 -9.70
N SER A 132 -16.22 8.85 -8.89
CA SER A 132 -17.64 9.25 -8.83
C SER A 132 -17.91 10.04 -7.55
N GLY A 133 -17.28 11.21 -7.44
CA GLY A 133 -17.78 12.30 -6.60
C GLY A 133 -18.91 13.02 -7.32
N LYS A 134 -20.10 12.43 -7.38
CA LYS A 134 -21.33 13.20 -7.65
C LYS A 134 -21.68 13.95 -6.37
N GLU A 135 -21.41 15.25 -6.34
CA GLU A 135 -22.16 16.16 -5.48
C GLU A 135 -23.37 16.63 -6.29
N ASP A 136 -24.50 16.08 -5.89
CA ASP A 136 -25.86 16.42 -6.29
C ASP A 136 -26.31 17.55 -5.36
N GLU A 137 -26.43 18.77 -5.88
CA GLU A 137 -27.22 19.84 -5.26
C GLU A 137 -28.12 20.43 -6.34
N GLY A 138 -29.33 19.87 -6.41
CA GLY A 138 -30.45 20.43 -7.14
C GLY A 138 -31.16 21.52 -6.32
N GLU A 139 -31.48 22.59 -7.05
CA GLU A 139 -32.66 23.47 -6.95
C GLU A 139 -32.90 24.29 -5.68
N GLU A 140 -32.95 25.61 -5.85
CA GLU A 140 -34.20 26.37 -5.67
C GLU A 140 -34.15 27.66 -6.51
N ASP A 141 -35.24 27.90 -7.24
CA ASP A 141 -35.54 29.04 -8.10
C ASP A 141 -35.64 30.35 -7.32
N GLU A 142 -35.37 31.49 -7.97
CA GLU A 142 -36.13 32.72 -7.74
C GLU A 142 -36.06 33.61 -8.98
N ASP A 143 -37.24 33.82 -9.58
CA ASP A 143 -37.55 34.75 -10.65
C ASP A 143 -37.26 36.22 -10.26
N GLU A 144 -36.96 37.08 -11.24
CA GLU A 144 -37.71 38.34 -11.51
C GLU A 144 -36.97 39.21 -12.55
N GLU A 145 -37.59 39.42 -13.72
CA GLU A 145 -37.70 40.72 -14.39
C GLU A 145 -39.01 40.81 -15.19
#